data_AF-A0A523EHF3-F1
#
_entry.id   AF-A0A523EHF3-F1
#
_cell.length_a   1.000
_cell.length_b   1.000
_cell.length_c   1.000
_cell.angle_alpha   90.00
_cell.angle_beta   90.00
_cell.angle_gamma   90.00
#
_symmetry.space_group_name_H-M   'P 1'
#
loop_
_entity.id
_entity.type
_entity.pdbx_description
1 polymer ?
#
loop_
_entity_poly.entity_id
_entity_poly.type
_entity_poly.pdbx_seq_one_letter_code
_entity_poly.pdbx_strand_id
1 'polypeptide(L)'
;MVSVHEVDRRGQSDQDQLEFAVVEGRILVTRNRDDFIRLTVAFYQAGRAHSGLIIIPHTLPNNEPERIAHALKNWSEGHSEHELEYGIFFLDK
;
A
#
# COMPACT_ATOMS: atom_id res chain seq x y z
N MET A 1 7.11 -9.73 -7.25
CA MET A 1 6.68 -8.34 -6.97
C MET A 1 7.02 -7.48 -8.18
N VAL A 2 6.02 -7.09 -8.98
CA VAL A 2 6.23 -6.10 -10.04
C VAL A 2 6.22 -4.74 -9.38
N SER A 3 7.38 -4.08 -9.32
CA SER A 3 7.48 -2.67 -8.95
C SER A 3 6.82 -1.88 -10.08
N VAL A 4 5.55 -1.52 -9.87
CA VAL A 4 4.88 -0.50 -10.67
C VAL A 4 5.67 0.77 -10.41
N HIS A 5 6.61 1.06 -11.30
CA HIS A 5 7.29 2.34 -11.33
C HIS A 5 6.21 3.43 -11.25
N GLU A 6 6.37 4.32 -10.27
CA GLU A 6 5.58 5.51 -9.92
C GLU A 6 5.36 6.52 -11.08
N VAL A 7 5.44 6.09 -12.33
CA VAL A 7 5.60 6.97 -13.49
C VAL A 7 4.29 7.23 -14.22
N ASP A 8 3.24 6.40 -14.10
CA ASP A 8 2.06 6.53 -14.97
C ASP A 8 0.73 6.91 -14.27
N ARG A 9 0.75 7.27 -12.97
CA ARG A 9 -0.50 7.57 -12.22
C ARG A 9 -0.51 8.86 -11.41
N ARG A 10 0.46 9.75 -11.60
CA ARG A 10 0.55 11.04 -10.87
C ARG A 10 -0.63 12.01 -11.07
N GLY A 11 -1.64 11.65 -11.87
CA GLY A 11 -2.88 12.41 -12.07
C GLY A 11 -4.16 11.67 -11.70
N GLN A 12 -4.09 10.46 -11.15
CA GLN A 12 -5.26 9.70 -10.69
C GLN A 12 -5.54 10.00 -9.23
N SER A 13 -6.82 10.07 -8.85
CA SER A 13 -7.21 10.32 -7.46
C SER A 13 -6.77 9.17 -6.56
N ASP A 14 -6.62 9.43 -5.25
CA ASP A 14 -6.29 8.38 -4.28
C ASP A 14 -7.31 7.23 -4.32
N GLN A 15 -8.57 7.56 -4.62
CA GLN A 15 -9.63 6.57 -4.80
C GLN A 15 -9.37 5.69 -6.03
N ASP A 16 -9.02 6.26 -7.19
CA ASP A 16 -8.74 5.48 -8.41
C ASP A 16 -7.54 4.53 -8.22
N GLN A 17 -6.53 4.98 -7.47
CA GLN A 17 -5.36 4.16 -7.13
C GLN A 17 -5.75 2.99 -6.24
N LEU A 18 -6.60 3.24 -5.24
CA LEU A 18 -7.11 2.19 -4.35
C LEU A 18 -7.99 1.21 -5.11
N GLU A 19 -8.91 1.70 -5.95
CA GLU A 19 -9.79 0.87 -6.77
C GLU A 19 -9.02 -0.02 -7.72
N PHE A 20 -7.97 0.50 -8.34
CA PHE A 20 -7.10 -0.33 -9.16
C PHE A 20 -6.37 -1.41 -8.37
N ALA A 21 -5.85 -1.09 -7.18
CA ALA A 21 -5.22 -2.09 -6.33
C ALA A 21 -6.21 -3.20 -5.93
N VAL A 22 -7.48 -2.84 -5.69
CA VAL A 22 -8.57 -3.79 -5.44
C VAL A 22 -8.83 -4.68 -6.65
N VAL A 23 -8.94 -4.11 -7.85
CA VAL A 23 -9.18 -4.88 -9.09
C VAL A 23 -8.04 -5.87 -9.36
N GLU A 24 -6.80 -5.46 -9.10
CA GLU A 24 -5.61 -6.31 -9.28
C GLU A 24 -5.39 -7.30 -8.13
N GLY A 25 -6.15 -7.20 -7.04
CA GLY A 25 -5.96 -8.02 -5.83
C GLY A 25 -4.61 -7.77 -5.14
N ARG A 26 -4.09 -6.53 -5.19
CA ARG A 26 -2.77 -6.17 -4.66
C ARG A 26 -2.87 -5.29 -3.43
N ILE A 27 -1.91 -5.46 -2.52
CA ILE A 27 -1.68 -4.54 -1.41
C ILE A 27 -1.21 -3.20 -1.97
N LEU A 28 -1.77 -2.11 -1.47
CA LEU A 28 -1.32 -0.77 -1.83
C LEU A 28 -0.19 -0.33 -0.91
N VAL A 29 0.89 0.22 -1.47
CA VAL A 29 2.01 0.79 -0.71
C VAL A 29 2.03 2.31 -0.92
N THR A 30 2.00 3.11 0.14
CA THR A 30 1.92 4.58 0.03
C THR A 30 2.68 5.32 1.13
N ARG A 31 3.03 6.58 0.87
CA ARG A 31 3.45 7.55 1.90
C ARG A 31 2.30 8.48 2.32
N ASN A 32 1.21 8.54 1.55
CA ASN A 32 0.05 9.34 1.89
C ASN A 32 -0.80 8.60 2.94
N ARG A 33 -0.37 8.66 4.20
CA ARG A 33 -0.97 7.91 5.30
C ARG A 33 -2.44 8.28 5.53
N ASP A 34 -2.71 9.56 5.77
CA ASP A 34 -3.98 9.98 6.35
C ASP A 34 -5.15 9.81 5.38
N ASP A 35 -4.95 10.07 4.09
CA ASP A 35 -5.97 9.88 3.07
C ASP A 35 -6.27 8.40 2.84
N PHE A 36 -5.23 7.56 2.70
CA PHE A 36 -5.45 6.15 2.43
C PHE A 36 -5.98 5.37 3.63
N ILE A 37 -5.64 5.75 4.87
CA ILE A 37 -6.32 5.19 6.06
C ILE A 37 -7.82 5.50 6.01
N ARG A 38 -8.20 6.74 5.71
CA ARG A 38 -9.62 7.12 5.59
C ARG A 38 -10.33 6.32 4.48
N LEU A 39 -9.67 6.15 3.34
CA LEU A 39 -10.22 5.38 2.22
C LEU A 39 -10.36 3.89 2.55
N THR A 40 -9.38 3.27 3.20
CA THR A 40 -9.47 1.88 3.66
C THR A 40 -10.67 1.68 4.59
N VAL A 41 -10.89 2.60 5.53
CA VAL A 41 -12.07 2.58 6.41
C VAL A 41 -13.37 2.73 5.61
N ALA A 42 -13.41 3.64 4.64
CA ALA A 42 -14.60 3.84 3.80
C ALA A 42 -14.93 2.59 2.96
N PHE A 43 -13.91 1.90 2.42
CA PHE A 43 -14.09 0.65 1.66
C PHE A 43 -14.64 -0.46 2.54
N TYR A 44 -14.11 -0.60 3.76
CA TYR A 44 -14.62 -1.54 4.75
C TYR A 44 -16.09 -1.29 5.08
N GLN A 45 -16.46 -0.04 5.37
CA GLN A 45 -17.85 0.34 5.66
C GLN A 45 -18.80 0.10 4.49
N ALA A 46 -18.30 0.24 3.25
CA ALA A 46 -19.06 -0.02 2.03
C ALA A 46 -19.10 -1.51 1.63
N GLY A 47 -18.46 -2.41 2.39
CA GLY A 47 -18.34 -3.84 2.04
C GLY A 47 -17.53 -4.10 0.78
N ARG A 48 -16.64 -3.18 0.40
CA ARG A 48 -15.80 -3.27 -0.79
C ARG A 48 -14.47 -3.92 -0.44
N ALA A 49 -14.18 -5.08 -1.03
CA ALA A 49 -12.93 -5.81 -0.81
C ALA A 49 -11.69 -4.90 -0.99
N HIS A 50 -10.72 -5.05 -0.10
CA HIS A 50 -9.43 -4.36 -0.18
C HIS A 50 -8.31 -5.22 0.42
N SER A 51 -7.28 -5.48 -0.37
CA SER A 51 -6.16 -6.38 -0.02
C SER A 51 -5.18 -5.81 1.01
N GLY A 52 -5.42 -4.62 1.55
CA GLY A 52 -4.61 -4.01 2.60
C GLY A 52 -3.72 -2.86 2.13
N LEU A 53 -3.18 -2.14 3.11
CA LEU A 53 -2.42 -0.91 2.96
C LEU A 53 -1.09 -1.00 3.74
N ILE A 54 0.02 -0.73 3.07
CA ILE A 54 1.35 -0.57 3.69
C ILE A 54 1.76 0.90 3.62
N ILE A 55 2.09 1.47 4.77
CA ILE A 55 2.54 2.85 4.92
C ILE A 55 4.06 2.88 5.04
N ILE A 56 4.71 3.61 4.13
CA ILE A 56 6.15 3.88 4.19
C ILE A 56 6.37 5.06 5.15
N PRO A 57 7.04 4.87 6.30
CA PRO A 57 7.29 5.96 7.24
C PRO A 57 8.26 7.00 6.65
N HIS A 58 8.15 8.25 7.11
CA HIS A 58 9.09 9.32 6.74
C HIS A 58 10.53 9.02 7.15
N THR A 59 10.74 8.09 8.08
CA THR A 59 12.07 7.66 8.50
C THR A 59 12.81 6.80 7.47
N LEU A 60 12.10 6.29 6.45
CA LEU A 60 12.71 5.69 5.26
C LEU A 60 12.83 6.79 4.19
N PRO A 61 14.06 7.22 3.85
CA PRO A 61 14.28 8.30 2.89
C PRO A 61 13.72 7.97 1.50
N ASN A 62 13.18 8.98 0.79
CA ASN A 62 12.59 8.76 -0.54
C ASN A 62 13.63 8.69 -1.67
N ASN A 63 14.86 9.11 -1.39
CA ASN A 63 15.99 9.07 -2.31
C ASN A 63 16.79 7.75 -2.21
N GLU A 64 16.35 6.79 -1.39
CA GLU A 64 16.99 5.49 -1.18
C GLU A 64 15.99 4.35 -1.48
N PRO A 65 15.53 4.22 -2.74
CA PRO A 65 14.51 3.24 -3.13
C PRO A 65 14.91 1.79 -2.82
N GLU A 66 16.20 1.48 -2.80
CA GLU A 66 16.76 0.18 -2.44
C GLU A 66 16.43 -0.24 -1.00
N ARG A 67 16.33 0.72 -0.07
CA ARG A 67 15.96 0.46 1.33
C ARG A 67 14.48 0.17 1.47
N ILE A 68 13.65 0.92 0.73
CA ILE A 68 12.21 0.66 0.68
C ILE A 68 11.96 -0.72 0.08
N ALA A 69 12.66 -1.08 -1.00
CA ALA A 69 12.58 -2.39 -1.61
C ALA A 69 13.02 -3.52 -0.66
N HIS A 70 14.11 -3.34 0.10
CA HIS A 70 14.53 -4.31 1.11
C HIS A 70 13.51 -4.46 2.24
N ALA A 71 13.00 -3.35 2.77
CA ALA A 71 11.98 -3.36 3.82
C ALA A 71 10.72 -4.09 3.34
N LEU A 72 10.26 -3.82 2.10
CA LEU A 72 9.12 -4.50 1.50
C LEU A 72 9.36 -6.00 1.32
N LYS A 73 10.55 -6.40 0.89
CA LYS A 73 10.91 -7.81 0.76
C LYS A 73 10.84 -8.51 2.12
N ASN A 74 11.51 -7.97 3.12
CA ASN A 74 11.53 -8.53 4.48
C ASN A 74 10.11 -8.62 5.07
N TRP A 75 9.30 -7.58 4.87
CA TRP A 75 7.91 -7.57 5.32
C TRP A 75 7.09 -8.68 4.64
N SER A 76 7.25 -8.87 3.32
CA SER A 76 6.50 -9.87 2.55
C SER A 76 6.85 -11.32 2.92
N GLU A 77 8.07 -11.57 3.40
CA GLU A 77 8.50 -12.91 3.83
C GLU A 77 7.85 -13.32 5.16
N GLY A 78 7.35 -12.37 5.95
CA GLY A 78 6.77 -12.60 7.27
C GLY A 78 5.24 -12.62 7.33
N HIS A 79 4.54 -12.35 6.23
CA HIS A 79 3.08 -12.17 6.23
C HIS A 79 2.40 -13.02 5.16
N SER A 80 1.27 -13.65 5.50
CA SER A 80 0.45 -14.42 4.56
C SER A 80 -0.67 -13.57 3.98
N GLU A 81 -1.00 -13.74 2.69
CA GLU A 81 -1.98 -12.90 1.96
C GLU A 81 -3.37 -12.87 2.60
N HIS A 82 -3.75 -13.93 3.32
CA HIS A 82 -5.04 -14.04 3.99
C HIS A 82 -5.19 -13.15 5.22
N GLU A 83 -4.09 -12.67 5.81
CA GLU A 83 -4.11 -11.83 7.02
C GLU A 83 -4.21 -10.33 6.72
N LEU A 84 -4.32 -9.97 5.44
CA LEU A 84 -4.06 -8.61 4.96
C LEU A 84 -5.32 -7.84 4.56
N GLU A 85 -6.49 -8.50 4.54
CA GLU A 85 -7.75 -7.85 4.15
C GLU A 85 -8.06 -6.67 5.08
N TYR A 86 -8.16 -5.47 4.50
CA TYR A 86 -8.27 -4.18 5.20
C TYR A 86 -7.16 -3.87 6.21
N GLY A 87 -6.10 -4.66 6.27
CA GLY A 87 -4.99 -4.46 7.19
C GLY A 87 -4.24 -3.17 6.89
N ILE A 88 -3.84 -2.45 7.93
CA ILE A 88 -3.00 -1.26 7.83
C ILE A 88 -1.67 -1.57 8.51
N PHE A 89 -0.60 -1.60 7.72
CA PHE A 89 0.74 -1.97 8.15
C PHE A 89 1.70 -0.81 7.96
N PHE A 90 2.75 -0.78 8.77
CA PHE A 90 3.84 0.18 8.64
C PHE A 90 5.11 -0.58 8.31
N LEU A 91 5.89 -0.08 7.36
CA LEU A 91 7.22 -0.64 7.12
C LEU A 91 8.14 -0.28 8.27
N ASP A 92 8.76 -1.31 8.84
CA ASP A 92 9.90 -1.15 9.73
C ASP A 92 11.19 -1.06 8.92
N LYS A 93 12.25 -0.55 9.55
CA LYS A 93 13.55 -0.33 8.93
C LYS A 93 14.37 -1.61 8.81
#